data_AF-M9T4F1-F1
#
_entry.id   AF-M9T4F1-F1
#
_cell.length_a   1.000
_cell.length_b   1.000
_cell.length_c   1.000
_cell.angle_alpha   90.00
_cell.angle_beta   90.00
_cell.angle_gamma   90.00
#
_symmetry.space_group_name_H-M   'P 1'
#
loop_
_entity.id
_entity.type
_entity.pdbx_description
1 polymer ?
#
loop_
_entity_poly.entity_id
_entity_poly.type
_entity_poly.pdbx_seq_one_letter_code
_entity_poly.pdbx_strand_id
1 'polypeptide(L)'
;MTIRPLAKERRPTLYFLREIRSFAPVHLDTEVDMTRIRAHRTQAREAGRHYSWLSYVLHAASRALVAHPEANAAIRGGRRPKVARFSSVNGKFTMDHTVNGQRVVLSAVLPDLQVTALDEIQRQVDHYTRGDAEQLPEFAGARLIRRLPLLVGGAAYRSRMRPLRTRSATIGSFAVTSLSHSAVDGFHSTGGTTVTLGLGRIADRPVVRDGGTAVAPVMRLNLTFDHRVIDGAEAADLLTDIKKALEDFQEDAPGDAGTNDVGELKQFVLAHTKGQGIALHEEVLARIRTDADGDGSWTAEWTRSARELERRGRLLDACRHHAMARFPFVDGPARRRAQDETVRTFDEWRRADKDIERLEVDLPAGRVVAWATGLSDGVRRPVMVVSGGIVTVKEAWAPTLAAIRRLGLAGVITEMPGVGENTLPYDRDGWRMLSHLLDHVSDRADTANAHLLALSFSGHLALRCALEDDRIRSVLTAGAPVHDFFTDREWQARLPRLTVDSLAQLADDKPETVLDRMREWALRPEELRALDIPVRYVACTRDEIIPGTDVAMLREHVRDIGVLTHDDVHGAPSHAAETQLWLIRSLVRIVGGKTPVSLVLGLLHRLARLRASSAG
;
A
#
# COMPACT_ATOMS: atom_id res chain seq x y z
N MET A 1 -49.14 9.12 -32.42
CA MET A 1 -48.33 8.62 -31.27
C MET A 1 -47.48 7.46 -31.76
N THR A 2 -46.16 7.52 -31.61
CA THR A 2 -45.26 6.46 -32.09
C THR A 2 -44.69 5.72 -30.89
N ILE A 3 -45.10 4.47 -30.68
CA ILE A 3 -44.55 3.61 -29.62
C ILE A 3 -43.39 2.82 -30.22
N ARG A 4 -42.19 2.95 -29.64
CA ARG A 4 -40.99 2.20 -30.08
C ARG A 4 -40.37 1.45 -28.89
N PRO A 5 -39.77 0.26 -29.12
CA PRO A 5 -38.99 -0.43 -28.09
C PRO A 5 -37.83 0.44 -27.58
N LEU A 6 -37.44 0.25 -26.32
CA LEU A 6 -36.25 0.90 -25.76
C LEU A 6 -35.01 0.53 -26.58
N ALA A 7 -34.23 1.53 -26.99
CA ALA A 7 -32.94 1.35 -27.65
C ALA A 7 -32.04 0.40 -26.85
N LYS A 8 -31.36 -0.53 -27.52
CA LYS A 8 -30.53 -1.55 -26.84
C LYS A 8 -29.44 -0.90 -26.00
N GLU A 9 -28.90 0.21 -26.49
CA GLU A 9 -27.88 1.07 -25.89
C GLU A 9 -28.33 1.65 -24.54
N ARG A 10 -29.63 1.80 -24.30
CA ARG A 10 -30.21 2.32 -23.04
C ARG A 10 -30.53 1.23 -22.02
N ARG A 11 -30.35 -0.06 -22.36
CA ARG A 11 -30.65 -1.18 -21.45
C ARG A 11 -29.80 -1.17 -20.17
N PRO A 12 -28.48 -0.89 -20.20
CA PRO A 12 -27.69 -0.78 -18.97
C PRO A 12 -28.27 0.27 -18.00
N THR A 13 -28.67 1.43 -18.51
CA THR A 13 -29.34 2.46 -17.72
C THR A 13 -30.67 1.95 -17.14
N LEU A 14 -31.49 1.24 -17.92
CA LEU A 14 -32.72 0.63 -17.41
C LEU A 14 -32.44 -0.34 -16.25
N TYR A 15 -31.40 -1.16 -16.35
CA TYR A 15 -31.03 -2.11 -15.29
C TYR A 15 -30.53 -1.39 -14.03
N PHE A 16 -29.68 -0.37 -14.21
CA PHE A 16 -29.24 0.52 -13.13
C PHE A 16 -30.44 1.13 -12.40
N LEU A 17 -31.37 1.75 -13.14
CA LEU A 17 -32.57 2.37 -12.59
C LEU A 17 -33.45 1.40 -11.80
N ARG A 18 -33.51 0.13 -12.21
CA ARG A 18 -34.24 -0.91 -11.47
C ARG A 18 -33.56 -1.26 -10.14
N GLU A 19 -32.24 -1.28 -10.09
CA GLU A 19 -31.49 -1.62 -8.87
C GLU A 19 -31.52 -0.49 -7.84
N ILE A 20 -31.53 0.78 -8.27
CA ILE A 20 -31.54 1.93 -7.34
C ILE A 20 -32.94 2.27 -6.79
N ARG A 21 -34.01 1.57 -7.18
CA ARG A 21 -35.38 1.83 -6.67
C ARG A 21 -35.54 1.71 -5.15
N SER A 22 -34.63 1.00 -4.50
CA SER A 22 -34.66 0.86 -3.03
C SER A 22 -34.03 2.03 -2.28
N PHE A 23 -33.36 2.94 -2.99
CA PHE A 23 -32.69 4.10 -2.40
C PHE A 23 -33.70 5.03 -1.72
N ALA A 24 -33.36 5.55 -0.54
CA ALA A 24 -34.16 6.54 0.17
C ALA A 24 -33.45 7.91 0.10
N PRO A 25 -33.62 8.68 -0.99
CA PRO A 25 -32.81 9.86 -1.22
C PRO A 25 -33.25 11.01 -0.31
N VAL A 26 -32.27 11.69 0.28
CA VAL A 26 -32.42 13.05 0.80
C VAL A 26 -31.40 13.94 0.10
N HIS A 27 -31.80 15.18 -0.13
CA HIS A 27 -31.08 16.14 -0.95
C HIS A 27 -30.65 17.34 -0.11
N LEU A 28 -29.37 17.66 -0.17
CA LEU A 28 -28.78 18.89 0.34
C LEU A 28 -28.16 19.65 -0.84
N ASP A 29 -28.03 20.97 -0.70
CA ASP A 29 -27.28 21.79 -1.62
C ASP A 29 -26.57 22.93 -0.91
N THR A 30 -25.49 23.40 -1.53
CA THR A 30 -24.73 24.56 -1.09
C THR A 30 -24.14 25.28 -2.29
N GLU A 31 -23.72 26.52 -2.08
CA GLU A 31 -22.92 27.28 -3.05
C GLU A 31 -21.44 27.18 -2.68
N VAL A 32 -20.58 27.00 -3.67
CA VAL A 32 -19.13 26.86 -3.52
C VAL A 32 -18.45 27.98 -4.29
N ASP A 33 -17.64 28.76 -3.60
CA ASP A 33 -16.78 29.76 -4.21
C ASP A 33 -15.60 29.10 -4.94
N MET A 34 -15.62 29.17 -6.27
CA MET A 34 -14.62 28.54 -7.13
C MET A 34 -13.45 29.47 -7.45
N THR A 35 -13.27 30.59 -6.73
CA THR A 35 -12.23 31.58 -7.02
C THR A 35 -10.84 30.94 -7.05
N ARG A 36 -10.47 30.19 -5.99
CA ARG A 36 -9.14 29.56 -5.88
C ARG A 36 -8.93 28.50 -6.95
N ILE A 37 -9.92 27.64 -7.17
CA ILE A 37 -9.84 26.61 -8.23
C ILE A 37 -9.75 27.26 -9.62
N ARG A 38 -10.49 28.34 -9.89
CA ARG A 38 -10.40 29.06 -11.17
C ARG A 38 -9.01 29.66 -11.37
N ALA A 39 -8.42 30.26 -10.33
CA ALA A 39 -7.06 30.79 -10.37
C ALA A 39 -6.04 29.66 -10.64
N HIS A 40 -6.11 28.58 -9.88
CA HIS A 40 -5.24 27.41 -10.07
C HIS A 40 -5.38 26.81 -11.48
N ARG A 41 -6.60 26.68 -12.02
CA ARG A 41 -6.82 26.19 -13.39
C ARG A 41 -6.22 27.11 -14.45
N THR A 42 -6.22 28.42 -14.24
CA THR A 42 -5.56 29.37 -15.14
C THR A 42 -4.05 29.18 -15.10
N GLN A 43 -3.45 29.13 -13.91
CA GLN A 43 -2.02 28.89 -13.73
C GLN A 43 -1.58 27.53 -14.32
N ALA A 44 -2.35 26.47 -14.06
CA ALA A 44 -2.07 25.15 -14.60
C ALA A 44 -2.09 25.14 -16.14
N ARG A 45 -3.03 25.86 -16.77
CA ARG A 45 -3.13 25.98 -18.23
C ARG A 45 -1.92 26.68 -18.83
N GLU A 46 -1.41 27.70 -18.17
CA GLU A 46 -0.17 28.38 -18.58
C GLU A 46 1.03 27.43 -18.51
N ALA A 47 1.03 26.49 -17.55
CA ALA A 47 2.01 25.41 -17.44
C ALA A 47 1.70 24.17 -18.32
N GLY A 48 0.73 24.25 -19.24
CA GLY A 48 0.38 23.13 -20.14
C GLY A 48 -0.45 22.01 -19.52
N ARG A 49 -0.92 22.17 -18.27
CA ARG A 49 -1.76 21.20 -17.55
C ARG A 49 -3.24 21.61 -17.65
N HIS A 50 -4.13 20.64 -17.88
CA HIS A 50 -5.56 20.91 -18.12
C HIS A 50 -6.47 20.11 -17.19
N TYR A 51 -7.06 20.77 -16.19
CA TYR A 51 -7.98 20.11 -15.25
C TYR A 51 -9.45 20.39 -15.55
N SER A 52 -10.29 19.37 -15.42
CA SER A 52 -11.75 19.46 -15.45
C SER A 52 -12.30 19.84 -14.06
N TRP A 53 -13.48 20.48 -14.01
CA TRP A 53 -14.16 20.75 -12.73
C TRP A 53 -14.51 19.47 -11.97
N LEU A 54 -14.83 18.42 -12.72
CA LEU A 54 -15.10 17.08 -12.19
C LEU A 54 -13.89 16.55 -11.40
N SER A 55 -12.67 16.75 -11.90
CA SER A 55 -11.44 16.28 -11.24
C SER A 55 -11.24 16.91 -9.87
N TYR A 56 -11.50 18.22 -9.73
CA TYR A 56 -11.45 18.89 -8.42
C TYR A 56 -12.49 18.35 -7.44
N VAL A 57 -13.73 18.11 -7.91
CA VAL A 57 -14.77 17.58 -7.02
C VAL A 57 -14.49 16.14 -6.63
N LEU A 58 -14.00 15.29 -7.55
CA LEU A 58 -13.56 13.93 -7.23
C LEU A 58 -12.43 13.96 -6.19
N HIS A 59 -11.45 14.85 -6.36
CA HIS A 59 -10.31 15.04 -5.46
C HIS A 59 -10.72 15.52 -4.06
N ALA A 60 -11.55 16.56 -3.98
CA ALA A 60 -12.01 17.12 -2.71
C ALA A 60 -12.94 16.14 -1.98
N ALA A 61 -13.88 15.53 -2.70
CA ALA A 61 -14.84 14.59 -2.12
C ALA A 61 -14.17 13.32 -1.62
N SER A 62 -13.17 12.78 -2.33
CA SER A 62 -12.46 11.59 -1.89
C SER A 62 -11.74 11.80 -0.56
N ARG A 63 -11.07 12.95 -0.41
CA ARG A 63 -10.34 13.34 0.81
C ARG A 63 -11.30 13.63 1.97
N ALA A 64 -12.40 14.34 1.74
CA ALA A 64 -13.41 14.58 2.76
C ALA A 64 -14.02 13.25 3.25
N LEU A 65 -14.36 12.33 2.35
CA LEU A 65 -14.96 11.03 2.72
C LEU A 65 -14.09 10.15 3.63
N VAL A 66 -12.77 10.37 3.68
CA VAL A 66 -11.88 9.69 4.64
C VAL A 66 -12.27 10.00 6.08
N ALA A 67 -12.70 11.24 6.36
CA ALA A 67 -13.15 11.68 7.68
C ALA A 67 -14.59 11.22 8.01
N HIS A 68 -15.33 10.72 7.02
CA HIS A 68 -16.75 10.33 7.13
C HIS A 68 -16.95 8.84 6.80
N PRO A 69 -16.46 7.90 7.62
CA PRO A 69 -16.52 6.46 7.33
C PRO A 69 -17.95 5.92 7.25
N GLU A 70 -18.93 6.54 7.91
CA GLU A 70 -20.35 6.18 7.78
C GLU A 70 -20.91 6.55 6.41
N ALA A 71 -20.44 7.64 5.80
CA ALA A 71 -20.80 8.03 4.45
C ALA A 71 -20.06 7.17 3.39
N ASN A 72 -18.87 6.65 3.72
CA ASN A 72 -18.11 5.69 2.90
C ASN A 72 -18.60 4.23 3.09
N ALA A 73 -19.92 4.03 3.02
CA ALA A 73 -20.56 2.75 3.25
C ALA A 73 -21.60 2.41 2.18
N ALA A 74 -22.20 1.22 2.26
CA ALA A 74 -23.36 0.85 1.48
C ALA A 74 -24.27 -0.11 2.24
N ILE A 75 -25.59 0.07 2.12
CA ILE A 75 -26.59 -0.80 2.73
C ILE A 75 -27.23 -1.76 1.72
N ARG A 76 -27.56 -2.96 2.21
CA ARG A 76 -28.37 -3.93 1.48
C ARG A 76 -29.14 -4.83 2.44
N GLY A 77 -30.37 -5.17 2.08
CA GLY A 77 -31.18 -6.20 2.75
C GLY A 77 -32.56 -5.67 3.09
N GLY A 78 -33.57 -6.54 2.97
CA GLY A 78 -34.95 -6.19 3.35
C GLY A 78 -35.18 -6.45 4.83
N ARG A 79 -35.50 -7.70 5.18
CA ARG A 79 -35.78 -8.11 6.57
C ARG A 79 -34.55 -8.15 7.50
N ARG A 80 -33.34 -8.18 6.94
CA ARG A 80 -32.06 -8.20 7.67
C ARG A 80 -31.07 -7.29 6.94
N PRO A 81 -31.16 -5.97 7.15
CA PRO A 81 -30.25 -5.03 6.51
C PRO A 81 -28.81 -5.27 6.98
N LYS A 82 -27.86 -5.10 6.06
CA LYS A 82 -26.42 -5.18 6.29
C LYS A 82 -25.79 -3.93 5.71
N VAL A 83 -24.91 -3.31 6.48
CA VAL A 83 -24.08 -2.20 6.04
C VAL A 83 -22.66 -2.73 5.82
N ALA A 84 -22.03 -2.33 4.72
CA ALA A 84 -20.61 -2.54 4.49
C ALA A 84 -19.92 -1.19 4.43
N ARG A 85 -18.88 -1.02 5.25
CA ARG A 85 -17.98 0.14 5.21
C ARG A 85 -16.77 -0.19 4.35
N PHE A 86 -16.26 0.77 3.61
CA PHE A 86 -15.13 0.58 2.72
C PHE A 86 -13.86 1.21 3.32
N SER A 87 -12.72 0.53 3.15
CA SER A 87 -11.42 1.02 3.60
C SER A 87 -10.75 1.97 2.60
N SER A 88 -11.21 1.96 1.34
CA SER A 88 -10.79 2.88 0.29
C SER A 88 -11.96 3.70 -0.24
N VAL A 89 -11.65 4.82 -0.89
CA VAL A 89 -12.63 5.75 -1.46
C VAL A 89 -12.55 5.71 -2.98
N ASN A 90 -13.49 5.01 -3.61
CA ASN A 90 -13.55 4.84 -5.06
C ASN A 90 -14.60 5.78 -5.64
N GLY A 91 -14.20 6.71 -6.51
CA GLY A 91 -15.11 7.68 -7.11
C GLY A 91 -15.69 7.19 -8.41
N LYS A 92 -17.02 7.06 -8.46
CA LYS A 92 -17.73 6.90 -9.71
C LYS A 92 -17.98 8.26 -10.35
N PHE A 93 -17.84 8.35 -11.67
CA PHE A 93 -18.37 9.50 -12.40
C PHE A 93 -19.11 9.09 -13.66
N THR A 94 -20.01 9.95 -14.12
CA THR A 94 -20.81 9.74 -15.33
C THR A 94 -20.35 10.64 -16.46
N MET A 95 -20.43 10.12 -17.68
CA MET A 95 -20.03 10.84 -18.89
C MET A 95 -20.94 10.47 -20.07
N ASP A 96 -21.11 11.42 -20.99
CA ASP A 96 -21.91 11.25 -22.19
C ASP A 96 -21.06 10.63 -23.31
N HIS A 97 -21.56 9.54 -23.91
CA HIS A 97 -21.01 8.98 -25.14
C HIS A 97 -22.11 8.83 -26.20
N THR A 98 -21.69 8.72 -27.46
CA THR A 98 -22.56 8.30 -28.56
C THR A 98 -22.18 6.89 -28.97
N VAL A 99 -23.13 5.97 -28.87
CA VAL A 99 -22.93 4.56 -29.22
C VAL A 99 -23.94 4.21 -30.30
N ASN A 100 -23.48 3.77 -31.48
CA ASN A 100 -24.34 3.50 -32.65
C ASN A 100 -25.30 4.66 -32.99
N GLY A 101 -24.85 5.91 -32.87
CA GLY A 101 -25.68 7.11 -33.11
C GLY A 101 -26.67 7.45 -31.98
N GLN A 102 -26.72 6.65 -30.91
CA GLN A 102 -27.56 6.92 -29.74
C GLN A 102 -26.74 7.54 -28.62
N ARG A 103 -27.14 8.73 -28.12
CA ARG A 103 -26.55 9.31 -26.89
C ARG A 103 -26.91 8.45 -25.68
N VAL A 104 -25.89 8.10 -24.91
CA VAL A 104 -25.98 7.30 -23.69
C VAL A 104 -25.08 7.87 -22.61
N VAL A 105 -25.45 7.62 -21.35
CA VAL A 105 -24.63 7.94 -20.19
C VAL A 105 -23.91 6.66 -19.77
N LEU A 106 -22.58 6.71 -19.76
CA LEU A 106 -21.73 5.67 -19.20
C LEU A 106 -21.16 6.16 -17.86
N SER A 107 -20.61 5.22 -17.09
CA SER A 107 -19.94 5.54 -15.85
C SER A 107 -18.66 4.75 -15.70
N ALA A 108 -17.62 5.40 -15.18
CA ALA A 108 -16.37 4.78 -14.78
C ALA A 108 -16.20 4.91 -13.26
N VAL A 109 -15.36 4.04 -12.70
CA VAL A 109 -14.98 4.07 -11.29
C VAL A 109 -13.48 4.22 -11.22
N LEU A 110 -13.03 5.24 -10.51
CA LEU A 110 -11.63 5.52 -10.24
C LEU A 110 -11.31 4.95 -8.85
N PRO A 111 -10.34 4.02 -8.73
CA PRO A 111 -9.97 3.44 -7.45
C PRO A 111 -9.14 4.43 -6.62
N ASP A 112 -9.18 4.27 -5.29
CA ASP A 112 -8.23 4.86 -4.35
C ASP A 112 -8.01 6.37 -4.49
N LEU A 113 -9.08 7.11 -4.78
CA LEU A 113 -9.02 8.55 -5.03
C LEU A 113 -8.56 9.37 -3.83
N GLN A 114 -8.62 8.82 -2.61
CA GLN A 114 -8.16 9.50 -1.40
C GLN A 114 -6.65 9.74 -1.38
N VAL A 115 -5.88 8.95 -2.13
CA VAL A 115 -4.41 9.08 -2.29
C VAL A 115 -4.00 9.42 -3.71
N THR A 116 -4.96 9.59 -4.62
CA THR A 116 -4.66 9.87 -6.03
C THR A 116 -4.44 11.38 -6.22
N ALA A 117 -3.28 11.74 -6.77
CA ALA A 117 -2.94 13.12 -7.12
C ALA A 117 -3.89 13.69 -8.19
N LEU A 118 -4.11 15.00 -8.19
CA LEU A 118 -5.04 15.67 -9.12
C LEU A 118 -4.69 15.40 -10.59
N ASP A 119 -3.40 15.37 -10.94
CA ASP A 119 -2.90 15.02 -12.28
C ASP A 119 -3.35 13.64 -12.73
N GLU A 120 -3.24 12.66 -11.82
CA GLU A 120 -3.63 11.29 -12.11
C GLU A 120 -5.15 11.16 -12.27
N ILE A 121 -5.92 11.82 -11.39
CA ILE A 121 -7.39 11.88 -11.50
C ILE A 121 -7.76 12.43 -12.88
N GLN A 122 -7.12 13.53 -13.30
CA GLN A 122 -7.39 14.16 -14.59
C GLN A 122 -7.06 13.24 -15.76
N ARG A 123 -5.90 12.58 -15.73
CA ARG A 123 -5.49 11.62 -16.76
C ARG A 123 -6.50 10.49 -16.93
N GLN A 124 -6.96 9.91 -15.82
CA GLN A 124 -7.96 8.85 -15.86
C GLN A 124 -9.33 9.36 -16.33
N VAL A 125 -9.74 10.56 -15.89
CA VAL A 125 -10.97 11.20 -16.40
C VAL A 125 -10.90 11.41 -17.92
N ASP A 126 -9.76 11.88 -18.44
CA ASP A 126 -9.57 12.07 -19.88
C ASP A 126 -9.58 10.74 -20.65
N HIS A 127 -8.96 9.68 -20.12
CA HIS A 127 -8.97 8.34 -20.71
C HIS A 127 -10.40 7.85 -20.98
N TYR A 128 -11.26 7.91 -19.95
CA TYR A 128 -12.65 7.45 -20.09
C TYR A 128 -13.50 8.40 -20.94
N THR A 129 -13.32 9.72 -20.79
CA THR A 129 -14.20 10.70 -21.45
C THR A 129 -13.87 10.86 -22.94
N ARG A 130 -12.59 10.75 -23.32
CA ARG A 130 -12.14 10.91 -24.72
C ARG A 130 -12.03 9.58 -25.47
N GLY A 131 -11.91 8.46 -24.77
CA GLY A 131 -11.81 7.14 -25.37
C GLY A 131 -13.10 6.68 -26.06
N ASP A 132 -12.97 5.84 -27.09
CA ASP A 132 -14.11 5.21 -27.74
C ASP A 132 -14.69 4.11 -26.84
N ALA A 133 -15.92 4.32 -26.38
CA ALA A 133 -16.63 3.40 -25.51
C ALA A 133 -16.85 2.00 -26.12
N GLU A 134 -16.84 1.87 -27.45
CA GLU A 134 -16.94 0.58 -28.11
C GLU A 134 -15.60 -0.20 -28.12
N GLN A 135 -14.47 0.48 -27.91
CA GLN A 135 -13.13 -0.10 -27.97
C GLN A 135 -12.51 -0.31 -26.59
N LEU A 136 -12.78 0.59 -25.63
CA LEU A 136 -12.21 0.53 -24.29
C LEU A 136 -12.53 -0.82 -23.59
N PRO A 137 -11.53 -1.60 -23.14
CA PRO A 137 -11.75 -2.90 -22.51
C PRO A 137 -12.60 -2.83 -21.24
N GLU A 138 -12.54 -1.73 -20.50
CA GLU A 138 -13.26 -1.46 -19.25
C GLU A 138 -14.78 -1.47 -19.46
N PHE A 139 -15.24 -1.10 -20.67
CA PHE A 139 -16.66 -1.14 -21.04
C PHE A 139 -17.12 -2.45 -21.68
N ALA A 140 -16.27 -3.49 -21.73
CA ALA A 140 -16.62 -4.80 -22.29
C ALA A 140 -17.85 -5.42 -21.61
N GLY A 141 -17.97 -5.26 -20.28
CA GLY A 141 -19.13 -5.73 -19.52
C GLY A 141 -20.43 -5.02 -19.94
N ALA A 142 -20.38 -3.70 -20.17
CA ALA A 142 -21.52 -2.93 -20.65
C ALA A 142 -21.93 -3.36 -22.07
N ARG A 143 -20.95 -3.60 -22.96
CA ARG A 143 -21.18 -4.14 -24.31
C ARG A 143 -21.81 -5.52 -24.28
N LEU A 144 -21.33 -6.40 -23.40
CA LEU A 144 -21.90 -7.75 -23.21
C LEU A 144 -23.35 -7.68 -22.73
N ILE A 145 -23.62 -6.92 -21.67
CA ILE A 145 -24.97 -6.77 -21.09
C ILE A 145 -25.97 -6.19 -22.11
N ARG A 146 -25.53 -5.30 -23.01
CA ARG A 146 -26.35 -4.77 -24.12
C ARG A 146 -26.78 -5.86 -25.10
N ARG A 147 -25.89 -6.81 -25.41
CA ARG A 147 -26.14 -7.91 -26.38
C ARG A 147 -27.03 -9.01 -25.82
N LEU A 148 -27.07 -9.19 -24.49
CA LEU A 148 -27.88 -10.22 -23.85
C LEU A 148 -29.40 -9.95 -23.96
N PRO A 149 -30.24 -11.01 -23.97
CA PRO A 149 -31.69 -10.87 -23.83
C PRO A 149 -32.08 -10.09 -22.55
N LEU A 150 -33.19 -9.34 -22.59
CA LEU A 150 -33.56 -8.39 -21.51
C LEU A 150 -33.56 -8.98 -20.10
N LEU A 151 -34.09 -10.19 -19.93
CA LEU A 151 -34.14 -10.87 -18.64
C LEU A 151 -32.75 -11.32 -18.18
N VAL A 152 -31.95 -11.86 -19.11
CA VAL A 152 -30.58 -12.35 -18.85
C VAL A 152 -29.65 -11.17 -18.53
N GLY A 153 -29.69 -10.11 -19.32
CA GLY A 153 -28.91 -8.89 -19.08
C GLY A 153 -29.26 -8.22 -17.76
N GLY A 154 -30.56 -8.18 -17.40
CA GLY A 154 -30.99 -7.70 -16.09
C GLY A 154 -30.52 -8.56 -14.92
N ALA A 155 -30.55 -9.89 -15.07
CA ALA A 155 -30.04 -10.82 -14.06
C ALA A 155 -28.52 -10.73 -13.90
N ALA A 156 -27.76 -10.63 -15.00
CA ALA A 156 -26.32 -10.46 -15.00
C ALA A 156 -25.88 -9.12 -14.41
N TYR A 157 -26.58 -8.03 -14.75
CA TYR A 157 -26.35 -6.73 -14.14
C TYR A 157 -26.57 -6.81 -12.63
N ARG A 158 -27.70 -7.39 -12.21
CA ARG A 158 -28.02 -7.57 -10.80
C ARG A 158 -26.97 -8.42 -10.09
N SER A 159 -26.58 -9.58 -10.59
CA SER A 159 -25.58 -10.44 -9.93
C SER A 159 -24.25 -9.71 -9.71
N ARG A 160 -23.84 -8.84 -10.66
CA ARG A 160 -22.63 -8.02 -10.54
C ARG A 160 -22.76 -6.91 -9.49
N MET A 161 -23.93 -6.28 -9.38
CA MET A 161 -24.18 -5.16 -8.45
C MET A 161 -24.54 -5.59 -7.02
N ARG A 162 -24.92 -6.85 -6.83
CA ARG A 162 -25.48 -7.34 -5.57
C ARG A 162 -24.49 -7.45 -4.39
N PRO A 163 -23.27 -7.98 -4.57
CA PRO A 163 -22.35 -8.20 -3.45
C PRO A 163 -21.89 -6.88 -2.83
N LEU A 164 -22.04 -6.74 -1.50
CA LEU A 164 -21.55 -5.55 -0.79
C LEU A 164 -20.01 -5.46 -0.82
N ARG A 165 -19.31 -6.60 -0.72
CA ARG A 165 -17.84 -6.66 -0.67
C ARG A 165 -17.16 -6.01 -1.89
N THR A 166 -17.70 -6.22 -3.08
CA THR A 166 -17.12 -5.70 -4.33
C THR A 166 -17.79 -4.41 -4.81
N ARG A 167 -18.70 -3.84 -4.01
CA ARG A 167 -19.58 -2.76 -4.47
C ARG A 167 -18.79 -1.48 -4.77
N SER A 168 -17.88 -1.08 -3.88
CA SER A 168 -17.03 0.11 -4.08
C SER A 168 -16.18 0.01 -5.35
N ALA A 169 -15.61 -1.15 -5.65
CA ALA A 169 -14.85 -1.39 -6.89
C ALA A 169 -15.72 -1.39 -8.16
N THR A 170 -17.03 -1.64 -8.04
CA THR A 170 -17.92 -1.83 -9.20
C THR A 170 -18.71 -0.57 -9.55
N ILE A 171 -19.17 0.18 -8.55
CA ILE A 171 -20.01 1.37 -8.75
C ILE A 171 -19.52 2.59 -7.95
N GLY A 172 -18.33 2.53 -7.39
CA GLY A 172 -17.82 3.55 -6.47
C GLY A 172 -18.37 3.40 -5.06
N SER A 173 -17.71 4.03 -4.10
CA SER A 173 -18.25 4.30 -2.78
C SER A 173 -19.03 5.62 -2.73
N PHE A 174 -18.66 6.57 -3.59
CA PHE A 174 -19.43 7.78 -3.90
C PHE A 174 -19.51 8.00 -5.42
N ALA A 175 -20.40 8.88 -5.86
CA ALA A 175 -20.57 9.21 -7.26
C ALA A 175 -20.57 10.72 -7.50
N VAL A 176 -20.05 11.15 -8.64
CA VAL A 176 -20.09 12.52 -9.12
C VAL A 176 -20.73 12.55 -10.50
N THR A 177 -21.71 13.41 -10.68
CA THR A 177 -22.31 13.67 -11.99
C THR A 177 -22.19 15.15 -12.31
N SER A 178 -21.88 15.46 -13.57
CA SER A 178 -21.64 16.84 -13.99
C SER A 178 -22.51 17.21 -15.18
N LEU A 179 -23.27 18.29 -15.02
CA LEU A 179 -23.95 18.99 -16.11
C LEU A 179 -23.40 20.41 -16.26
N SER A 180 -22.18 20.63 -15.75
CA SER A 180 -21.52 21.95 -15.72
C SER A 180 -21.26 22.56 -17.10
N HIS A 181 -21.28 21.76 -18.16
CA HIS A 181 -21.15 22.20 -19.55
C HIS A 181 -22.46 22.76 -20.15
N SER A 182 -23.58 22.56 -19.47
CA SER A 182 -24.92 23.02 -19.88
C SER A 182 -25.37 24.19 -18.99
N ALA A 183 -26.40 24.92 -19.43
CA ALA A 183 -27.01 26.00 -18.64
C ALA A 183 -27.90 25.45 -17.49
N VAL A 184 -27.33 24.61 -16.62
CA VAL A 184 -27.99 23.97 -15.48
C VAL A 184 -27.29 24.41 -14.21
N ASP A 185 -27.96 25.22 -13.39
CA ASP A 185 -27.36 25.75 -12.16
C ASP A 185 -27.31 24.74 -11.02
N GLY A 186 -28.14 23.69 -11.04
CA GLY A 186 -28.11 22.60 -10.06
C GLY A 186 -29.03 21.47 -10.48
N PHE A 187 -28.68 20.23 -10.13
CA PHE A 187 -29.51 19.05 -10.36
C PHE A 187 -29.23 17.98 -9.31
N HIS A 188 -30.24 17.19 -8.95
CA HIS A 188 -30.10 16.11 -7.97
C HIS A 188 -30.17 14.77 -8.69
N SER A 189 -29.30 13.84 -8.32
CA SER A 189 -29.27 12.53 -8.93
C SER A 189 -28.94 11.46 -7.90
N THR A 190 -29.33 10.23 -8.20
CA THR A 190 -28.99 9.05 -7.40
C THR A 190 -28.03 8.19 -8.21
N GLY A 191 -26.75 8.21 -7.83
CA GLY A 191 -25.66 7.49 -8.50
C GLY A 191 -25.59 6.00 -8.15
N GLY A 192 -26.42 5.52 -7.21
CA GLY A 192 -26.42 4.15 -6.69
C GLY A 192 -25.41 3.90 -5.57
N THR A 193 -24.71 4.95 -5.16
CA THR A 193 -23.78 5.05 -4.03
C THR A 193 -24.44 5.81 -2.88
N THR A 194 -23.93 5.63 -1.65
CA THR A 194 -24.48 6.31 -0.47
C THR A 194 -24.44 7.81 -0.61
N VAL A 195 -23.40 8.37 -1.24
CA VAL A 195 -23.27 9.79 -1.55
C VAL A 195 -23.19 9.98 -3.06
N THR A 196 -23.98 10.91 -3.59
CA THR A 196 -23.92 11.36 -4.99
C THR A 196 -23.86 12.88 -5.07
N LEU A 197 -22.81 13.40 -5.69
CA LEU A 197 -22.61 14.84 -5.92
C LEU A 197 -23.07 15.25 -7.32
N GLY A 198 -23.81 16.35 -7.39
CA GLY A 198 -24.25 16.99 -8.63
C GLY A 198 -23.59 18.35 -8.82
N LEU A 199 -22.85 18.52 -9.91
CA LEU A 199 -22.15 19.77 -10.24
C LEU A 199 -22.99 20.61 -11.19
N GLY A 200 -23.46 21.77 -10.72
CA GLY A 200 -24.03 22.81 -11.57
C GLY A 200 -22.99 23.51 -12.44
N ARG A 201 -23.47 24.39 -13.32
CA ARG A 201 -22.67 25.38 -14.02
C ARG A 201 -21.96 26.29 -13.02
N ILE A 202 -20.74 26.70 -13.35
CA ILE A 202 -20.03 27.77 -12.66
C ILE A 202 -20.36 29.09 -13.36
N ALA A 203 -20.86 30.06 -12.61
CA ALA A 203 -21.20 31.38 -13.13
C ALA A 203 -20.74 32.48 -12.16
N ASP A 204 -20.40 33.65 -12.69
CA ASP A 204 -20.07 34.80 -11.86
C ASP A 204 -21.35 35.31 -11.17
N ARG A 205 -21.33 35.35 -9.83
CA ARG A 205 -22.48 35.70 -8.98
C ARG A 205 -22.10 36.74 -7.91
N PRO A 206 -23.04 37.58 -7.46
CA PRO A 206 -22.82 38.42 -6.29
C PRO A 206 -22.71 37.55 -5.03
N VAL A 207 -21.64 37.73 -4.26
CA VAL A 207 -21.37 37.09 -2.97
C VAL A 207 -21.06 38.14 -1.91
N VAL A 208 -21.37 37.85 -0.65
CA VAL A 208 -21.02 38.74 0.46
C VAL A 208 -19.67 38.33 1.04
N ARG A 209 -18.72 39.27 1.12
CA ARG A 209 -17.40 39.10 1.76
C ARG A 209 -17.10 40.32 2.61
N ASP A 210 -16.71 40.11 3.87
CA ASP A 210 -16.37 41.17 4.84
C ASP A 210 -17.43 42.30 4.94
N GLY A 211 -18.71 41.94 4.82
CA GLY A 211 -19.83 42.89 4.85
C GLY A 211 -20.06 43.67 3.54
N GLY A 212 -19.24 43.47 2.50
CA GLY A 212 -19.41 44.04 1.17
C GLY A 212 -19.91 43.02 0.13
N THR A 213 -20.49 43.50 -0.97
CA THR A 213 -20.86 42.65 -2.13
C THR A 213 -19.70 42.60 -3.12
N ALA A 214 -19.24 41.40 -3.45
CA ALA A 214 -18.22 41.13 -4.47
C ALA A 214 -18.77 40.18 -5.54
N VAL A 215 -18.12 40.11 -6.71
CA VAL A 215 -18.44 39.10 -7.73
C VAL A 215 -17.44 37.95 -7.62
N ALA A 216 -17.93 36.71 -7.56
CA ALA A 216 -17.10 35.51 -7.55
C ALA A 216 -17.66 34.43 -8.49
N PRO A 217 -16.81 33.56 -9.07
CA PRO A 217 -17.28 32.37 -9.78
C PRO A 217 -17.86 31.38 -8.76
N VAL A 218 -19.16 31.12 -8.84
CA VAL A 218 -19.86 30.23 -7.89
C VAL A 218 -20.39 28.99 -8.60
N MET A 219 -20.17 27.83 -7.97
CA MET A 219 -20.79 26.55 -8.34
C MET A 219 -21.87 26.20 -7.33
N ARG A 220 -23.07 25.78 -7.78
CA ARG A 220 -23.99 25.08 -6.88
C ARG A 220 -23.60 23.61 -6.83
N LEU A 221 -23.34 23.12 -5.63
CA LEU A 221 -22.98 21.72 -5.36
C LEU A 221 -24.13 21.04 -4.63
N ASN A 222 -24.67 20.00 -5.24
CA ASN A 222 -25.76 19.23 -4.67
C ASN A 222 -25.23 17.92 -4.11
N LEU A 223 -25.70 17.50 -2.95
CA LEU A 223 -25.43 16.19 -2.35
C LEU A 223 -26.74 15.43 -2.19
N THR A 224 -26.81 14.25 -2.79
CA THR A 224 -27.90 13.29 -2.55
C THR A 224 -27.34 12.12 -1.76
N PHE A 225 -27.95 11.80 -0.62
CA PHE A 225 -27.54 10.67 0.20
C PHE A 225 -28.64 9.64 0.45
N ASP A 226 -28.24 8.40 0.74
CA ASP A 226 -29.16 7.33 1.15
C ASP A 226 -29.45 7.43 2.64
N HIS A 227 -30.65 7.87 3.01
CA HIS A 227 -31.05 8.07 4.41
C HIS A 227 -31.14 6.74 5.20
N ARG A 228 -30.99 5.59 4.52
CA ARG A 228 -30.85 4.30 5.20
C ARG A 228 -29.43 4.06 5.75
N VAL A 229 -28.45 4.87 5.34
CA VAL A 229 -27.02 4.70 5.67
C VAL A 229 -26.54 5.80 6.60
N ILE A 230 -26.82 7.06 6.27
CA ILE A 230 -26.43 8.23 7.06
C ILE A 230 -27.63 9.15 7.26
N ASP A 231 -27.61 9.96 8.33
CA ASP A 231 -28.62 10.96 8.63
C ASP A 231 -28.23 12.36 8.12
N GLY A 232 -29.15 13.32 8.20
CA GLY A 232 -28.95 14.67 7.70
C GLY A 232 -27.77 15.43 8.31
N ALA A 233 -27.46 15.21 9.59
CA ALA A 233 -26.33 15.87 10.27
C ALA A 233 -24.99 15.42 9.66
N GLU A 234 -24.75 14.11 9.57
CA GLU A 234 -23.54 13.54 8.97
C GLU A 234 -23.38 13.97 7.49
N ALA A 235 -24.48 14.00 6.74
CA ALA A 235 -24.47 14.46 5.35
C ALA A 235 -24.17 15.96 5.22
N ALA A 236 -24.62 16.79 6.17
CA ALA A 236 -24.34 18.21 6.21
C ALA A 236 -22.88 18.50 6.58
N ASP A 237 -22.32 17.76 7.53
CA ASP A 237 -20.90 17.84 7.90
C ASP A 237 -20.02 17.47 6.71
N LEU A 238 -20.31 16.34 6.04
CA LEU A 238 -19.60 15.94 4.83
C LEU A 238 -19.70 16.99 3.72
N LEU A 239 -20.90 17.54 3.45
CA LEU A 239 -21.05 18.57 2.43
C LEU A 239 -20.27 19.85 2.78
N THR A 240 -20.21 20.20 4.06
CA THR A 240 -19.44 21.33 4.57
C THR A 240 -17.95 21.14 4.36
N ASP A 241 -17.44 19.94 4.64
CA ASP A 241 -16.01 19.65 4.47
C ASP A 241 -15.62 19.55 2.99
N ILE A 242 -16.50 19.03 2.12
CA ILE A 242 -16.30 19.08 0.66
C ILE A 242 -16.27 20.53 0.16
N LYS A 243 -17.21 21.37 0.63
CA LYS A 243 -17.25 22.79 0.29
C LYS A 243 -15.94 23.48 0.71
N LYS A 244 -15.52 23.32 1.97
CA LYS A 244 -14.25 23.88 2.45
C LYS A 244 -13.06 23.40 1.62
N ALA A 245 -12.96 22.11 1.35
CA ALA A 245 -11.86 21.56 0.53
C ALA A 245 -11.82 22.13 -0.90
N LEU A 246 -12.95 22.52 -1.47
CA LEU A 246 -13.01 23.18 -2.77
C LEU A 246 -12.69 24.69 -2.68
N GLU A 247 -13.23 25.39 -1.68
CA GLU A 247 -13.02 26.84 -1.50
C GLU A 247 -11.59 27.15 -1.06
N ASP A 248 -11.05 26.28 -0.21
CA ASP A 248 -9.68 26.35 0.29
C ASP A 248 -8.67 25.57 -0.54
N PHE A 249 -9.03 25.19 -1.77
CA PHE A 249 -8.19 24.36 -2.62
C PHE A 249 -6.75 24.88 -2.71
N GLN A 250 -5.82 24.01 -2.34
CA GLN A 250 -4.40 24.12 -2.62
C GLN A 250 -4.01 22.84 -3.36
N GLU A 251 -3.25 22.98 -4.45
CA GLU A 251 -2.64 21.82 -5.07
C GLU A 251 -1.67 21.23 -4.05
N ASP A 252 -1.75 19.90 -3.85
CA ASP A 252 -0.74 19.18 -3.08
C ASP A 252 0.61 19.61 -3.67
N ALA A 253 1.45 20.29 -2.88
CA ALA A 253 2.74 20.78 -3.39
C ALA A 253 3.46 19.60 -4.06
N PRO A 254 4.15 19.79 -5.21
CA PRO A 254 5.12 18.80 -5.65
C PRO A 254 6.01 18.55 -4.45
N GLY A 255 5.88 17.34 -3.87
CA GLY A 255 6.14 17.12 -2.45
C GLY A 255 7.43 17.79 -2.03
N ASP A 256 7.33 18.66 -1.01
CA ASP A 256 8.50 19.22 -0.34
C ASP A 256 9.48 18.06 -0.15
N ALA A 257 10.73 18.25 -0.60
CA ALA A 257 11.73 17.20 -0.75
C ALA A 257 12.21 16.62 0.61
N GLY A 258 11.40 16.73 1.66
CA GLY A 258 11.65 16.21 3.00
C GLY A 258 10.41 15.74 3.77
N THR A 259 9.22 15.59 3.16
CA THR A 259 8.05 14.99 3.83
C THR A 259 7.44 13.87 3.00
N ASN A 260 7.21 12.70 3.61
CA ASN A 260 6.65 11.54 2.91
C ASN A 260 5.14 11.72 2.68
N ASP A 261 4.62 11.13 1.60
CA ASP A 261 3.17 11.06 1.39
C ASP A 261 2.53 10.16 2.45
N VAL A 262 1.66 10.73 3.29
CA VAL A 262 1.00 10.01 4.39
C VAL A 262 0.10 8.88 3.89
N GLY A 263 -0.53 9.05 2.74
CA GLY A 263 -1.34 8.02 2.10
C GLY A 263 -0.50 6.81 1.72
N GLU A 264 0.62 7.06 1.05
CA GLU A 264 1.62 6.04 0.70
C GLU A 264 2.20 5.37 1.95
N LEU A 265 2.61 6.15 2.96
CA LEU A 265 3.10 5.63 4.23
C LEU A 265 2.10 4.68 4.91
N LYS A 266 0.82 5.08 4.98
CA LYS A 266 -0.23 4.26 5.58
C LYS A 266 -0.42 2.96 4.80
N GLN A 267 -0.41 3.00 3.46
CA GLN A 267 -0.53 1.80 2.64
C GLN A 267 0.65 0.83 2.87
N PHE A 268 1.88 1.34 2.85
CA PHE A 268 3.08 0.54 3.08
C PHE A 268 3.14 -0.08 4.47
N VAL A 269 2.79 0.69 5.50
CA VAL A 269 2.82 0.21 6.88
C VAL A 269 1.72 -0.80 7.18
N LEU A 270 0.58 -0.76 6.48
CA LEU A 270 -0.47 -1.78 6.69
C LEU A 270 0.04 -3.19 6.39
N ALA A 271 0.87 -3.36 5.36
CA ALA A 271 1.49 -4.65 5.08
C ALA A 271 2.43 -5.09 6.22
N HIS A 272 3.28 -4.18 6.70
CA HIS A 272 4.25 -4.44 7.76
C HIS A 272 3.59 -4.71 9.12
N THR A 273 2.61 -3.89 9.51
CA THR A 273 1.88 -4.02 10.78
C THR A 273 1.08 -5.31 10.85
N LYS A 274 0.43 -5.72 9.75
CA LYS A 274 -0.24 -7.03 9.66
C LYS A 274 0.75 -8.18 9.72
N GLY A 275 1.83 -8.13 8.93
CA GLY A 275 2.84 -9.18 8.89
C GLY A 275 3.56 -9.38 10.24
N GLN A 276 3.78 -8.30 10.99
CA GLN A 276 4.44 -8.32 12.30
C GLN A 276 3.47 -8.46 13.49
N GLY A 277 2.16 -8.44 13.25
CA GLY A 277 1.13 -8.55 14.29
C GLY A 277 1.13 -7.38 15.28
N ILE A 278 1.35 -6.15 14.79
CA ILE A 278 1.38 -4.93 15.62
C ILE A 278 -0.05 -4.61 16.06
N ALA A 279 -0.31 -4.55 17.36
CA ALA A 279 -1.63 -4.21 17.90
C ALA A 279 -1.96 -2.72 17.72
N LEU A 280 -3.24 -2.34 17.77
CA LEU A 280 -3.70 -0.94 17.75
C LEU A 280 -3.28 -0.12 16.49
N HIS A 281 -2.68 -0.73 15.48
CA HIS A 281 -2.19 -0.03 14.30
C HIS A 281 -3.30 0.74 13.58
N GLU A 282 -4.50 0.17 13.43
CA GLU A 282 -5.63 0.86 12.80
C GLU A 282 -6.03 2.14 13.55
N GLU A 283 -6.05 2.11 14.89
CA GLU A 283 -6.39 3.26 15.72
C GLU A 283 -5.33 4.36 15.62
N VAL A 284 -4.04 3.99 15.56
CA VAL A 284 -2.94 4.95 15.39
C VAL A 284 -3.00 5.58 14.00
N LEU A 285 -3.14 4.77 12.95
CA LEU A 285 -3.21 5.22 11.56
C LEU A 285 -4.43 6.14 11.31
N ALA A 286 -5.54 5.94 12.02
CA ALA A 286 -6.72 6.80 11.95
C ALA A 286 -6.46 8.22 12.50
N ARG A 287 -5.53 8.38 13.44
CA ARG A 287 -5.20 9.70 14.03
C ARG A 287 -4.17 10.50 13.24
N ILE A 288 -3.37 9.83 12.40
CA ILE A 288 -2.31 10.46 11.61
C ILE A 288 -2.90 11.27 10.46
N ARG A 289 -2.50 12.53 10.33
CA ARG A 289 -2.98 13.48 9.30
C ARG A 289 -1.85 14.06 8.43
N THR A 290 -0.63 14.07 8.95
CA THR A 290 0.54 14.68 8.28
C THR A 290 1.81 13.88 8.60
N ASP A 291 2.84 14.03 7.78
CA ASP A 291 4.19 13.54 8.07
C ASP A 291 5.11 14.62 8.66
N ALA A 292 4.68 15.88 8.61
CA ALA A 292 5.41 16.99 9.22
C ALA A 292 5.31 16.95 10.76
N ASP A 293 6.34 17.43 11.45
CA ASP A 293 6.39 17.45 12.92
C ASP A 293 5.17 18.16 13.55
N GLY A 294 4.64 17.60 14.65
CA GLY A 294 3.53 18.18 15.41
C GLY A 294 2.49 17.16 15.85
N ASP A 295 1.42 17.64 16.49
CA ASP A 295 0.29 16.78 16.88
C ASP A 295 -0.47 16.27 15.65
N GLY A 296 -0.87 14.99 15.68
CA GLY A 296 -1.45 14.33 14.52
C GLY A 296 -0.43 13.95 13.43
N SER A 297 0.86 14.17 13.67
CA SER A 297 1.92 13.69 12.78
C SER A 297 2.14 12.19 12.89
N TRP A 298 2.70 11.60 11.84
CA TRP A 298 3.13 10.20 11.82
C TRP A 298 3.95 9.81 13.05
N THR A 299 5.07 10.51 13.24
CA THR A 299 6.02 10.22 14.31
C THR A 299 5.40 10.45 15.69
N ALA A 300 4.60 11.50 15.86
CA ALA A 300 3.99 11.81 17.16
C ALA A 300 2.93 10.79 17.58
N GLU A 301 2.04 10.38 16.68
CA GLU A 301 0.96 9.43 17.01
C GLU A 301 1.50 8.04 17.31
N TRP A 302 2.49 7.56 16.55
CA TRP A 302 3.16 6.29 16.84
C TRP A 302 3.93 6.34 18.14
N THR A 303 4.68 7.42 18.40
CA THR A 303 5.42 7.61 19.66
C THR A 303 4.48 7.68 20.86
N ARG A 304 3.35 8.37 20.74
CA ARG A 304 2.33 8.44 21.79
C ARG A 304 1.79 7.06 22.13
N SER A 305 1.50 6.27 21.10
CA SER A 305 1.03 4.88 21.28
C SER A 305 2.09 4.00 21.92
N ALA A 306 3.36 4.15 21.53
CA ALA A 306 4.47 3.39 22.11
C ALA A 306 4.63 3.67 23.61
N ARG A 307 4.61 4.95 24.01
CA ARG A 307 4.70 5.36 25.42
C ARG A 307 3.54 4.85 26.28
N GLU A 308 2.33 4.76 25.72
CA GLU A 308 1.20 4.14 26.42
C GLU A 308 1.42 2.64 26.65
N LEU A 309 1.93 1.93 25.64
CA LEU A 309 2.25 0.50 25.77
C LEU A 309 3.37 0.25 26.78
N GLU A 310 4.39 1.09 26.77
CA GLU A 310 5.49 1.05 27.73
C GLU A 310 5.00 1.27 29.17
N ARG A 311 4.15 2.29 29.40
CA ARG A 311 3.52 2.51 30.72
C ARG A 311 2.69 1.32 31.22
N ARG A 312 2.20 0.47 30.30
CA ARG A 312 1.49 -0.78 30.61
C ARG A 312 2.42 -1.99 30.74
N GLY A 313 3.73 -1.80 30.69
CA GLY A 313 4.73 -2.88 30.77
C GLY A 313 4.85 -3.74 29.52
N ARG A 314 4.26 -3.31 28.39
CA ARG A 314 4.29 -4.05 27.12
C ARG A 314 5.48 -3.63 26.24
N LEU A 315 6.70 -3.87 26.73
CA LEU A 315 7.94 -3.37 26.12
C LEU A 315 8.12 -3.77 24.65
N LEU A 316 7.89 -5.04 24.29
CA LEU A 316 8.04 -5.49 22.90
C LEU A 316 7.00 -4.84 21.96
N ASP A 317 5.80 -4.55 22.46
CA ASP A 317 4.79 -3.86 21.66
C ASP A 317 5.10 -2.36 21.56
N ALA A 318 5.65 -1.75 22.62
CA ALA A 318 6.18 -0.39 22.55
C ALA A 318 7.31 -0.28 21.50
N CYS A 319 8.20 -1.27 21.45
CA CYS A 319 9.34 -1.34 20.55
C CYS A 319 8.99 -1.26 19.04
N ARG A 320 8.40 -2.27 18.40
CA ARG A 320 7.00 -2.25 17.98
C ARG A 320 6.58 -0.90 17.37
N HIS A 321 5.90 -0.11 18.19
CA HIS A 321 5.35 1.18 17.78
C HIS A 321 6.42 2.26 17.57
N HIS A 322 7.54 2.23 18.31
CA HIS A 322 8.68 3.12 18.05
C HIS A 322 9.32 2.85 16.68
N ALA A 323 9.41 1.58 16.27
CA ALA A 323 9.90 1.19 14.95
C ALA A 323 8.99 1.74 13.83
N MET A 324 7.67 1.80 14.07
CA MET A 324 6.74 2.45 13.15
C MET A 324 6.87 3.98 13.18
N ALA A 325 7.15 4.58 14.35
CA ALA A 325 7.38 6.02 14.44
C ALA A 325 8.61 6.48 13.62
N ARG A 326 9.67 5.66 13.51
CA ARG A 326 10.84 5.98 12.68
C ARG A 326 10.68 5.63 11.21
N PHE A 327 9.65 4.88 10.83
CA PHE A 327 9.43 4.46 9.45
C PHE A 327 9.23 5.69 8.54
N PRO A 328 9.71 5.68 7.28
CA PRO A 328 10.43 4.60 6.58
C PRO A 328 11.92 4.53 6.92
N PHE A 329 12.56 5.69 7.12
CA PHE A 329 13.97 5.88 7.45
C PHE A 329 14.11 7.16 8.27
N VAL A 330 15.29 7.40 8.87
CA VAL A 330 15.53 8.57 9.71
C VAL A 330 15.89 9.79 8.85
N ASP A 331 14.92 10.69 8.65
CA ASP A 331 15.05 11.95 7.90
C ASP A 331 15.15 13.21 8.80
N GLY A 332 14.95 13.04 10.11
CA GLY A 332 14.95 14.18 11.02
C GLY A 332 15.05 13.80 12.50
N PRO A 333 15.12 14.81 13.39
CA PRO A 333 15.32 14.59 14.83
C PRO A 333 14.22 13.75 15.49
N ALA A 334 12.97 13.87 15.02
CA ALA A 334 11.84 13.13 15.57
C ALA A 334 11.98 11.63 15.28
N ARG A 335 12.24 11.25 14.02
CA ARG A 335 12.48 9.85 13.64
C ARG A 335 13.77 9.29 14.24
N ARG A 336 14.80 10.13 14.42
CA ARG A 336 16.03 9.73 15.12
C ARG A 336 15.74 9.32 16.56
N ARG A 337 15.01 10.15 17.31
CA ARG A 337 14.57 9.80 18.66
C ARG A 337 13.72 8.52 18.68
N ALA A 338 12.83 8.35 17.71
CA ALA A 338 12.03 7.13 17.61
C ALA A 338 12.89 5.88 17.35
N GLN A 339 13.95 5.98 16.55
CA GLN A 339 14.92 4.91 16.34
C GLN A 339 15.66 4.59 17.65
N ASP A 340 16.14 5.60 18.38
CA ASP A 340 16.84 5.42 19.66
C ASP A 340 15.92 4.73 20.70
N GLU A 341 14.65 5.13 20.77
CA GLU A 341 13.65 4.51 21.64
C GLU A 341 13.30 3.08 21.23
N THR A 342 13.35 2.76 19.93
CA THR A 342 13.19 1.38 19.43
C THR A 342 14.28 0.48 20.01
N VAL A 343 15.54 0.92 19.93
CA VAL A 343 16.69 0.17 20.46
C VAL A 343 16.64 0.07 21.98
N ARG A 344 16.36 1.19 22.68
CA ARG A 344 16.27 1.21 24.15
C ARG A 344 15.20 0.25 24.67
N THR A 345 13.98 0.34 24.14
CA THR A 345 12.87 -0.51 24.59
C THR A 345 13.11 -1.99 24.28
N PHE A 346 13.78 -2.31 23.17
CA PHE A 346 14.23 -3.67 22.89
C PHE A 346 15.30 -4.14 23.88
N ASP A 347 16.32 -3.33 24.16
CA ASP A 347 17.38 -3.69 25.10
C ASP A 347 16.83 -3.92 26.52
N GLU A 348 15.83 -3.16 26.93
CA GLU A 348 15.12 -3.40 28.19
C GLU A 348 14.32 -4.71 28.15
N TRP A 349 13.59 -4.97 27.07
CA TRP A 349 12.83 -6.22 26.90
C TRP A 349 13.73 -7.45 26.91
N ARG A 350 14.84 -7.42 26.16
CA ARG A 350 15.73 -8.58 26.00
C ARG A 350 16.46 -8.95 27.29
N ARG A 351 16.62 -8.04 28.25
CA ARG A 351 17.26 -8.33 29.57
C ARG A 351 16.55 -9.45 30.34
N ALA A 352 15.29 -9.76 30.02
CA ALA A 352 14.59 -10.92 30.56
C ALA A 352 15.15 -12.27 30.06
N ASP A 353 15.84 -12.30 28.91
CA ASP A 353 16.51 -13.48 28.35
C ASP A 353 18.01 -13.20 28.18
N LYS A 354 18.81 -13.66 29.16
CA LYS A 354 20.26 -13.39 29.22
C LYS A 354 21.07 -13.98 28.07
N ASP A 355 20.49 -14.89 27.29
CA ASP A 355 21.12 -15.46 26.10
C ASP A 355 21.03 -14.53 24.89
N ILE A 356 20.18 -13.49 24.94
CA ILE A 356 20.16 -12.45 23.91
C ILE A 356 21.25 -11.43 24.23
N GLU A 357 22.27 -11.39 23.37
CA GLU A 357 23.39 -10.46 23.47
C GLU A 357 23.43 -9.48 22.29
N ARG A 358 24.01 -8.31 22.52
CA ARG A 358 24.25 -7.29 21.49
C ARG A 358 25.65 -7.49 20.92
N LEU A 359 25.75 -7.53 19.60
CA LEU A 359 27.02 -7.57 18.86
C LEU A 359 27.26 -6.20 18.23
N GLU A 360 28.51 -5.74 18.31
CA GLU A 360 28.98 -4.54 17.63
C GLU A 360 30.23 -4.91 16.82
N VAL A 361 30.15 -4.75 15.51
CA VAL A 361 31.23 -5.07 14.59
C VAL A 361 31.67 -3.79 13.88
N ASP A 362 32.85 -3.29 14.26
CA ASP A 362 33.47 -2.12 13.65
C ASP A 362 34.21 -2.52 12.36
N LEU A 363 33.87 -1.86 11.26
CA LEU A 363 34.48 -2.00 9.94
C LEU A 363 35.05 -0.65 9.50
N PRO A 364 36.00 -0.63 8.54
CA PRO A 364 36.60 0.63 8.08
C PRO A 364 35.57 1.66 7.57
N ALA A 365 34.46 1.20 6.99
CA ALA A 365 33.42 2.05 6.41
C ALA A 365 32.28 2.40 7.38
N GLY A 366 32.27 1.85 8.60
CA GLY A 366 31.18 2.05 9.55
C GLY A 366 31.01 0.88 10.52
N ARG A 367 29.88 0.85 11.23
CA ARG A 367 29.57 -0.14 12.25
C ARG A 367 28.32 -0.92 11.90
N VAL A 368 28.37 -2.23 12.12
CA VAL A 368 27.21 -3.11 12.07
C VAL A 368 26.84 -3.52 13.48
N VAL A 369 25.56 -3.37 13.82
CA VAL A 369 25.01 -3.82 15.12
C VAL A 369 24.05 -4.98 14.87
N ALA A 370 24.10 -5.97 15.74
CA ALA A 370 23.21 -7.14 15.66
C ALA A 370 22.74 -7.60 17.05
N TRP A 371 21.62 -8.31 17.08
CA TRP A 371 21.19 -9.10 18.24
C TRP A 371 21.46 -10.57 17.99
N ALA A 372 22.13 -11.24 18.92
CA ALA A 372 22.49 -12.64 18.79
C ALA A 372 21.92 -13.51 19.91
N THR A 373 21.80 -14.81 19.66
CA THR A 373 21.27 -15.83 20.58
C THR A 373 21.90 -17.19 20.28
N GLY A 374 22.07 -18.04 21.29
CA GLY A 374 22.57 -19.40 21.10
C GLY A 374 24.05 -19.52 20.74
N LEU A 375 24.82 -18.43 20.85
CA LEU A 375 26.28 -18.43 20.77
C LEU A 375 26.88 -19.19 21.97
N SER A 376 27.99 -19.91 21.76
CA SER A 376 28.58 -20.75 22.81
C SER A 376 30.06 -21.01 22.58
N ASP A 377 30.85 -20.91 23.66
CA ASP A 377 32.27 -21.29 23.66
C ASP A 377 32.49 -22.81 23.52
N GLY A 378 31.46 -23.62 23.78
CA GLY A 378 31.52 -25.08 23.77
C GLY A 378 30.89 -25.70 22.52
N VAL A 379 29.58 -25.55 22.35
CA VAL A 379 28.85 -26.20 21.26
C VAL A 379 28.76 -25.28 20.05
N ARG A 380 29.48 -25.62 18.99
CA ARG A 380 29.42 -24.89 17.71
C ARG A 380 28.15 -25.25 16.95
N ARG A 381 27.18 -24.35 16.98
CA ARG A 381 25.90 -24.48 16.28
C ARG A 381 25.96 -23.81 14.90
N PRO A 382 25.31 -24.37 13.87
CA PRO A 382 25.18 -23.70 12.57
C PRO A 382 24.56 -22.31 12.74
N VAL A 383 25.04 -21.34 11.97
CA VAL A 383 24.62 -19.94 12.08
C VAL A 383 23.41 -19.67 11.21
N MET A 384 22.44 -18.93 11.75
CA MET A 384 21.35 -18.33 11.00
C MET A 384 21.43 -16.81 11.09
N VAL A 385 21.71 -16.16 9.97
CA VAL A 385 21.67 -14.69 9.88
C VAL A 385 20.29 -14.27 9.40
N VAL A 386 19.66 -13.33 10.08
CA VAL A 386 18.36 -12.75 9.71
C VAL A 386 18.53 -11.28 9.38
N SER A 387 18.04 -10.85 8.23
CA SER A 387 17.99 -9.44 7.84
C SER A 387 16.70 -9.13 7.09
N GLY A 388 16.13 -7.95 7.34
CA GLY A 388 14.94 -7.45 6.66
C GLY A 388 15.29 -6.69 5.37
N GLY A 389 14.32 -5.93 4.86
CA GLY A 389 14.54 -5.03 3.71
C GLY A 389 14.99 -3.62 4.13
N ILE A 390 14.96 -2.71 3.16
CA ILE A 390 15.41 -1.31 3.26
C ILE A 390 14.74 -0.45 4.35
N VAL A 391 13.58 -0.88 4.86
CA VAL A 391 12.83 -0.15 5.90
C VAL A 391 12.74 -0.91 7.23
N THR A 392 13.28 -2.13 7.32
CA THR A 392 13.06 -3.02 8.48
C THR A 392 14.23 -2.99 9.46
N VAL A 393 13.99 -2.51 10.68
CA VAL A 393 14.94 -2.65 11.81
C VAL A 393 15.13 -4.11 12.23
N LYS A 394 16.31 -4.44 12.75
CA LYS A 394 16.60 -5.74 13.37
C LYS A 394 15.68 -6.07 14.57
N GLU A 395 15.22 -5.07 15.32
CA GLU A 395 14.32 -5.26 16.47
C GLU A 395 12.95 -5.83 16.08
N ALA A 396 12.51 -5.66 14.82
CA ALA A 396 11.26 -6.23 14.31
C ALA A 396 11.25 -7.78 14.39
N TRP A 397 12.43 -8.40 14.41
CA TRP A 397 12.61 -9.83 14.40
C TRP A 397 12.72 -10.47 15.78
N ALA A 398 12.46 -9.74 16.87
CA ALA A 398 12.56 -10.25 18.26
C ALA A 398 12.01 -11.68 18.48
N PRO A 399 10.80 -12.03 17.99
CA PRO A 399 10.24 -13.37 18.21
C PRO A 399 11.07 -14.50 17.56
N THR A 400 11.86 -14.17 16.54
CA THR A 400 12.67 -15.12 15.77
C THR A 400 13.87 -15.62 16.57
N LEU A 401 14.42 -14.82 17.51
CA LEU A 401 15.56 -15.22 18.35
C LEU A 401 15.25 -16.51 19.12
N ALA A 402 14.13 -16.54 19.83
CA ALA A 402 13.71 -17.72 20.58
C ALA A 402 13.42 -18.93 19.68
N ALA A 403 12.90 -18.70 18.46
CA ALA A 403 12.64 -19.76 17.49
C ALA A 403 13.94 -20.38 16.96
N ILE A 404 14.94 -19.55 16.63
CA ILE A 404 16.27 -19.96 16.18
C ILE A 404 16.94 -20.87 17.21
N ARG A 405 16.95 -20.46 18.49
CA ARG A 405 17.52 -21.28 19.57
C ARG A 405 16.81 -22.63 19.73
N ARG A 406 15.48 -22.67 19.61
CA ARG A 406 14.69 -23.91 19.67
C ARG A 406 14.99 -24.87 18.51
N LEU A 407 15.47 -24.36 17.38
CA LEU A 407 15.93 -25.15 16.25
C LEU A 407 17.38 -25.65 16.41
N GLY A 408 18.06 -25.28 17.50
CA GLY A 408 19.45 -25.69 17.77
C GLY A 408 20.49 -24.91 16.97
N LEU A 409 20.14 -23.71 16.51
CA LEU A 409 20.99 -22.83 15.71
C LEU A 409 21.53 -21.66 16.56
N ALA A 410 22.65 -21.07 16.14
CA ALA A 410 23.10 -19.76 16.60
C ALA A 410 22.48 -18.68 15.72
N GLY A 411 21.79 -17.70 16.32
CA GLY A 411 21.09 -16.64 15.60
C GLY A 411 21.86 -15.33 15.62
N VAL A 412 21.93 -14.65 14.47
CA VAL A 412 22.43 -13.28 14.34
C VAL A 412 21.40 -12.47 13.56
N ILE A 413 20.73 -11.53 14.22
CA ILE A 413 19.73 -10.66 13.60
C ILE A 413 20.34 -9.28 13.41
N THR A 414 20.40 -8.85 12.15
CA THR A 414 20.96 -7.56 11.75
C THR A 414 20.00 -6.86 10.78
N GLU A 415 20.47 -5.77 10.21
CA GLU A 415 19.73 -4.88 9.32
C GLU A 415 20.64 -4.43 8.16
N MET A 416 20.04 -4.01 7.05
CA MET A 416 20.80 -3.59 5.88
C MET A 416 21.70 -2.37 6.16
N PRO A 417 22.76 -2.15 5.34
CA PRO A 417 23.52 -0.90 5.39
C PRO A 417 22.61 0.33 5.35
N GLY A 418 22.86 1.30 6.22
CA GLY A 418 22.08 2.53 6.38
C GLY A 418 20.78 2.38 7.17
N VAL A 419 20.36 1.17 7.51
CA VAL A 419 19.12 0.92 8.25
C VAL A 419 19.39 0.87 9.75
N GLY A 420 18.57 1.58 10.53
CA GLY A 420 18.60 1.53 11.99
C GLY A 420 19.92 1.98 12.59
N GLU A 421 20.65 1.06 13.24
CA GLU A 421 21.97 1.31 13.85
C GLU A 421 23.13 0.93 12.92
N ASN A 422 22.87 0.35 11.74
CA ASN A 422 23.91 0.01 10.78
C ASN A 422 24.36 1.28 10.03
N THR A 423 25.57 1.74 10.31
CA THR A 423 26.12 2.98 9.74
C THR A 423 26.89 2.79 8.46
N LEU A 424 26.98 1.56 7.93
CA LEU A 424 27.58 1.33 6.63
C LEU A 424 26.77 2.01 5.51
N PRO A 425 27.42 2.58 4.49
CA PRO A 425 26.73 3.03 3.29
C PRO A 425 26.14 1.84 2.53
N TYR A 426 24.95 2.00 1.94
CA TYR A 426 24.41 0.99 1.04
C TYR A 426 25.00 1.15 -0.35
N ASP A 427 26.06 0.41 -0.63
CA ASP A 427 26.74 0.38 -1.91
C ASP A 427 26.78 -1.04 -2.52
N ARG A 428 27.47 -1.17 -3.66
CA ARG A 428 27.63 -2.43 -4.41
C ARG A 428 28.22 -3.56 -3.57
N ASP A 429 29.02 -3.22 -2.59
CA ASP A 429 29.82 -4.14 -1.77
C ASP A 429 29.25 -4.31 -0.36
N GLY A 430 28.12 -3.69 -0.05
CA GLY A 430 27.46 -3.74 1.25
C GLY A 430 27.14 -5.16 1.73
N TRP A 431 27.08 -6.16 0.83
CA TRP A 431 26.88 -7.56 1.19
C TRP A 431 28.03 -8.15 2.03
N ARG A 432 29.25 -7.58 1.96
CA ARG A 432 30.42 -8.04 2.72
C ARG A 432 30.24 -7.94 4.24
N MET A 433 29.29 -7.11 4.69
CA MET A 433 28.89 -7.05 6.09
C MET A 433 28.51 -8.43 6.65
N LEU A 434 27.91 -9.30 5.82
CA LEU A 434 27.43 -10.62 6.24
C LEU A 434 28.62 -11.53 6.56
N SER A 435 29.65 -11.53 5.71
CA SER A 435 30.89 -12.28 5.92
C SER A 435 31.63 -11.80 7.17
N HIS A 436 31.69 -10.49 7.41
CA HIS A 436 32.30 -9.93 8.61
C HIS A 436 31.55 -10.27 9.90
N LEU A 437 30.21 -10.32 9.86
CA LEU A 437 29.42 -10.81 10.98
C LEU A 437 29.73 -12.27 11.29
N LEU A 438 29.89 -13.12 10.27
CA LEU A 438 30.30 -14.51 10.43
C LEU A 438 31.72 -14.61 11.02
N ASP A 439 32.67 -13.77 10.56
CA ASP A 439 34.02 -13.74 11.14
C ASP A 439 33.98 -13.42 12.63
N HIS A 440 33.17 -12.42 13.02
CA HIS A 440 33.06 -11.95 14.39
C HIS A 440 32.49 -12.98 15.36
N VAL A 441 31.67 -13.94 14.88
CA VAL A 441 31.10 -15.01 15.72
C VAL A 441 31.74 -16.38 15.47
N SER A 442 32.81 -16.43 14.68
CA SER A 442 33.50 -17.66 14.26
C SER A 442 34.14 -18.44 15.41
N ASP A 443 34.34 -17.82 16.56
CA ASP A 443 34.85 -18.41 17.79
C ASP A 443 33.73 -18.92 18.72
N ARG A 444 32.46 -18.67 18.41
CA ARG A 444 31.31 -19.05 19.25
C ARG A 444 30.17 -19.74 18.49
N ALA A 445 30.35 -20.01 17.21
CA ALA A 445 29.41 -20.73 16.36
C ALA A 445 30.11 -21.55 15.26
N ASP A 446 29.35 -22.39 14.54
CA ASP A 446 29.79 -23.07 13.31
C ASP A 446 29.44 -22.19 12.10
N THR A 447 30.35 -21.27 11.79
CA THR A 447 30.15 -20.33 10.69
C THR A 447 30.41 -20.95 9.33
N ALA A 448 31.02 -22.13 9.25
CA ALA A 448 31.18 -22.89 7.99
C ALA A 448 29.85 -23.47 7.47
N ASN A 449 28.81 -23.41 8.30
CA ASN A 449 27.45 -23.83 8.00
C ASN A 449 26.46 -22.67 8.27
N ALA A 450 26.55 -21.61 7.46
CA ALA A 450 25.73 -20.42 7.62
C ALA A 450 24.49 -20.43 6.72
N HIS A 451 23.32 -20.10 7.28
CA HIS A 451 22.06 -19.99 6.57
C HIS A 451 21.54 -18.56 6.65
N LEU A 452 21.20 -17.96 5.50
CA LEU A 452 20.75 -16.57 5.44
C LEU A 452 19.23 -16.53 5.25
N LEU A 453 18.49 -16.01 6.23
CA LEU A 453 17.11 -15.60 6.08
C LEU A 453 17.09 -14.09 5.82
N ALA A 454 17.15 -13.72 4.56
CA ALA A 454 17.36 -12.35 4.13
C ALA A 454 16.18 -11.92 3.25
N LEU A 455 15.31 -11.06 3.77
CA LEU A 455 14.05 -10.71 3.12
C LEU A 455 14.17 -9.41 2.32
N SER A 456 13.43 -9.33 1.22
CA SER A 456 13.45 -8.19 0.30
C SER A 456 14.88 -7.91 -0.17
N PHE A 457 15.32 -6.65 -0.18
CA PHE A 457 16.64 -6.24 -0.66
C PHE A 457 17.83 -6.92 0.03
N SER A 458 17.73 -7.35 1.30
CA SER A 458 18.84 -8.11 1.89
C SER A 458 19.01 -9.49 1.26
N GLY A 459 17.96 -10.03 0.61
CA GLY A 459 18.06 -11.27 -0.16
C GLY A 459 19.00 -11.13 -1.36
N HIS A 460 19.03 -9.95 -2.00
CA HIS A 460 20.01 -9.65 -3.04
C HIS A 460 21.45 -9.66 -2.49
N LEU A 461 21.65 -9.05 -1.32
CA LEU A 461 22.94 -9.09 -0.62
C LEU A 461 23.35 -10.52 -0.23
N ALA A 462 22.40 -11.32 0.24
CA ALA A 462 22.64 -12.72 0.58
C ALA A 462 23.02 -13.57 -0.64
N LEU A 463 22.36 -13.34 -1.79
CA LEU A 463 22.72 -14.01 -3.05
C LEU A 463 24.12 -13.59 -3.51
N ARG A 464 24.49 -12.30 -3.41
CA ARG A 464 25.84 -11.83 -3.71
C ARG A 464 26.89 -12.42 -2.77
N CYS A 465 26.62 -12.43 -1.48
CA CYS A 465 27.50 -13.03 -0.47
C CYS A 465 27.74 -14.51 -0.75
N ALA A 466 26.71 -15.26 -1.13
CA ALA A 466 26.82 -16.68 -1.47
C ALA A 466 27.66 -16.98 -2.72
N LEU A 467 27.94 -15.99 -3.58
CA LEU A 467 28.83 -16.17 -4.73
C LEU A 467 30.31 -16.10 -4.36
N GLU A 468 30.64 -15.44 -3.25
CA GLU A 468 32.02 -15.17 -2.85
C GLU A 468 32.40 -15.81 -1.49
N ASP A 469 31.44 -16.27 -0.70
CA ASP A 469 31.66 -16.85 0.63
C ASP A 469 31.09 -18.28 0.74
N ASP A 470 31.99 -19.26 0.62
CA ASP A 470 31.68 -20.70 0.64
C ASP A 470 31.08 -21.20 1.97
N ARG A 471 31.09 -20.36 3.00
CA ARG A 471 30.43 -20.63 4.29
C ARG A 471 28.91 -20.59 4.18
N ILE A 472 28.37 -19.87 3.20
CA ILE A 472 26.92 -19.77 3.01
C ILE A 472 26.40 -21.08 2.43
N ARG A 473 25.46 -21.72 3.13
CA ARG A 473 24.88 -23.02 2.78
C ARG A 473 23.44 -22.94 2.28
N SER A 474 22.74 -21.82 2.49
CA SER A 474 21.43 -21.59 1.88
C SER A 474 20.98 -20.15 2.01
N VAL A 475 20.17 -19.70 1.05
CA VAL A 475 19.47 -18.41 1.11
C VAL A 475 17.96 -18.63 1.12
N LEU A 476 17.28 -18.07 2.12
CA LEU A 476 15.84 -18.04 2.24
C LEU A 476 15.39 -16.57 2.16
N THR A 477 14.52 -16.24 1.22
CA THR A 477 14.13 -14.86 0.93
C THR A 477 12.67 -14.73 0.51
N ALA A 478 12.17 -13.49 0.51
CA ALA A 478 10.85 -13.11 0.02
C ALA A 478 10.96 -11.76 -0.70
N GLY A 479 10.59 -11.70 -1.98
CA GLY A 479 10.62 -10.46 -2.76
C GLY A 479 12.02 -9.82 -2.88
N ALA A 480 13.08 -10.60 -3.03
CA ALA A 480 14.40 -10.04 -3.31
C ALA A 480 14.54 -9.59 -4.78
N PRO A 481 15.08 -8.38 -5.04
CA PRO A 481 15.43 -7.96 -6.38
C PRO A 481 16.63 -8.76 -6.90
N VAL A 482 16.70 -8.96 -8.21
CA VAL A 482 17.74 -9.80 -8.84
C VAL A 482 18.41 -9.09 -9.99
N HIS A 483 17.69 -8.77 -11.07
CA HIS A 483 18.26 -8.24 -12.29
C HIS A 483 17.41 -7.13 -12.93
N ASP A 484 16.17 -7.44 -13.30
CA ASP A 484 15.29 -6.55 -14.01
C ASP A 484 14.82 -5.41 -13.12
N PHE A 485 14.72 -5.62 -11.81
CA PHE A 485 14.55 -4.52 -10.85
C PHE A 485 15.60 -3.40 -11.07
N PHE A 486 16.85 -3.78 -11.35
CA PHE A 486 17.97 -2.85 -11.52
C PHE A 486 18.11 -2.32 -12.94
N THR A 487 17.55 -2.98 -13.95
CA THR A 487 17.83 -2.69 -15.36
C THR A 487 16.63 -2.22 -16.17
N ASP A 488 15.41 -2.64 -15.83
CA ASP A 488 14.16 -2.28 -16.51
C ASP A 488 13.68 -0.88 -16.10
N ARG A 489 13.87 0.09 -17.01
CA ARG A 489 13.47 1.48 -16.80
C ARG A 489 11.95 1.68 -16.75
N GLU A 490 11.17 0.86 -17.44
CA GLU A 490 9.71 0.96 -17.45
C GLU A 490 9.12 0.44 -16.14
N TRP A 491 9.71 -0.60 -15.57
CA TRP A 491 9.40 -1.04 -14.21
C TRP A 491 9.79 0.02 -13.18
N GLN A 492 11.03 0.51 -13.24
CA GLN A 492 11.56 1.53 -12.32
C GLN A 492 10.70 2.80 -12.28
N ALA A 493 10.18 3.25 -13.43
CA ALA A 493 9.30 4.42 -13.52
C ALA A 493 7.95 4.26 -12.80
N ARG A 494 7.57 3.04 -12.42
CA ARG A 494 6.33 2.71 -11.71
C ARG A 494 6.55 2.36 -10.24
N LEU A 495 7.80 2.36 -9.78
CA LEU A 495 8.11 2.07 -8.39
C LEU A 495 7.43 3.08 -7.46
N PRO A 496 6.92 2.65 -6.31
CA PRO A 496 6.42 3.57 -5.30
C PRO A 496 7.53 4.53 -4.86
N ARG A 497 7.16 5.81 -4.67
CA ARG A 497 8.12 6.88 -4.35
C ARG A 497 8.84 6.59 -3.05
N LEU A 498 8.13 6.06 -2.05
CA LEU A 498 8.70 5.66 -0.77
C LEU A 498 9.87 4.67 -0.91
N THR A 499 9.79 3.76 -1.90
CA THR A 499 10.86 2.80 -2.17
C THR A 499 12.09 3.49 -2.74
N VAL A 500 11.90 4.38 -3.72
CA VAL A 500 12.98 5.14 -4.35
C VAL A 500 13.65 6.08 -3.35
N ASP A 501 12.87 6.80 -2.56
CA ASP A 501 13.37 7.73 -1.53
C ASP A 501 14.14 6.97 -0.43
N SER A 502 13.65 5.79 -0.02
CA SER A 502 14.38 4.93 0.92
C SER A 502 15.71 4.44 0.35
N LEU A 503 15.74 4.02 -0.92
CA LEU A 503 16.99 3.60 -1.57
C LEU A 503 17.98 4.75 -1.70
N ALA A 504 17.50 5.93 -2.08
CA ALA A 504 18.31 7.15 -2.17
C ALA A 504 18.94 7.49 -0.82
N GLN A 505 18.15 7.46 0.25
CA GLN A 505 18.64 7.71 1.61
C GLN A 505 19.72 6.70 2.04
N LEU A 506 19.51 5.40 1.77
CA LEU A 506 20.47 4.36 2.18
C LEU A 506 21.77 4.41 1.37
N ALA A 507 21.67 4.74 0.08
CA ALA A 507 22.81 4.82 -0.83
C ALA A 507 23.55 6.17 -0.78
N ASP A 508 23.10 7.09 0.08
CA ASP A 508 23.56 8.47 0.17
C ASP A 508 23.58 9.15 -1.22
N ASP A 509 22.42 9.08 -1.89
CA ASP A 509 22.22 9.54 -3.27
C ASP A 509 20.88 10.29 -3.40
N LYS A 510 20.57 10.80 -4.59
CA LYS A 510 19.30 11.46 -4.86
C LYS A 510 18.29 10.49 -5.49
N PRO A 511 16.98 10.67 -5.25
CA PRO A 511 15.93 9.86 -5.87
C PRO A 511 16.02 9.79 -7.41
N GLU A 512 16.49 10.87 -8.05
CA GLU A 512 16.61 10.94 -9.51
C GLU A 512 17.79 10.15 -10.08
N THR A 513 18.81 9.85 -9.27
CA THR A 513 20.08 9.26 -9.72
C THR A 513 20.34 7.87 -9.15
N VAL A 514 19.72 7.52 -8.02
CA VAL A 514 20.01 6.27 -7.29
C VAL A 514 19.79 5.02 -8.14
N LEU A 515 18.67 4.93 -8.88
CA LEU A 515 18.35 3.73 -9.67
C LEU A 515 19.33 3.52 -10.83
N ASP A 516 19.83 4.59 -11.44
CA ASP A 516 20.83 4.51 -12.49
C ASP A 516 22.20 4.06 -11.96
N ARG A 517 22.57 4.50 -10.75
CA ARG A 517 23.79 4.03 -10.06
C ARG A 517 23.70 2.54 -9.69
N MET A 518 22.53 2.08 -9.28
CA MET A 518 22.31 0.68 -8.89
C MET A 518 22.25 -0.30 -10.08
N ARG A 519 22.24 0.19 -11.32
CA ARG A 519 22.16 -0.66 -12.53
C ARG A 519 23.24 -1.75 -12.57
N GLU A 520 24.45 -1.44 -12.12
CA GLU A 520 25.58 -2.38 -12.09
C GLU A 520 25.43 -3.47 -11.01
N TRP A 521 24.42 -3.36 -10.15
CA TRP A 521 24.18 -4.30 -9.05
C TRP A 521 23.30 -5.48 -9.48
N ALA A 522 22.80 -5.47 -10.72
CA ALA A 522 22.07 -6.59 -11.29
C ALA A 522 22.90 -7.90 -11.26
N LEU A 523 22.32 -8.98 -10.76
CA LEU A 523 22.91 -10.33 -10.83
C LEU A 523 22.69 -10.92 -12.21
N ARG A 524 23.76 -11.38 -12.85
CA ARG A 524 23.74 -11.90 -14.23
C ARG A 524 23.37 -13.39 -14.24
N PRO A 525 22.83 -13.91 -15.35
CA PRO A 525 22.56 -15.33 -15.51
C PRO A 525 23.73 -16.25 -15.15
N GLU A 526 24.96 -15.85 -15.49
CA GLU A 526 26.18 -16.63 -15.20
C GLU A 526 26.45 -16.71 -13.70
N GLU A 527 26.25 -15.60 -12.98
CA GLU A 527 26.38 -15.54 -11.52
C GLU A 527 25.30 -16.41 -10.86
N LEU A 528 24.04 -16.32 -11.32
CA LEU A 528 22.96 -17.14 -10.77
C LEU A 528 23.19 -18.65 -10.98
N ARG A 529 23.79 -19.07 -12.10
CA ARG A 529 24.17 -20.47 -12.36
C ARG A 529 25.33 -20.96 -11.48
N ALA A 530 26.13 -20.04 -10.94
CA ALA A 530 27.25 -20.35 -10.05
C ALA A 530 26.79 -20.58 -8.59
N LEU A 531 25.57 -20.19 -8.22
CA LEU A 531 25.00 -20.51 -6.91
C LEU A 531 24.78 -22.02 -6.76
N ASP A 532 25.69 -22.68 -6.05
CA ASP A 532 25.63 -24.12 -5.74
C ASP A 532 25.06 -24.37 -4.33
N ILE A 533 24.02 -23.62 -3.99
CA ILE A 533 23.32 -23.71 -2.70
C ILE A 533 21.80 -23.72 -2.89
N PRO A 534 21.04 -24.31 -1.95
CA PRO A 534 19.60 -24.15 -1.89
C PRO A 534 19.17 -22.69 -1.75
N VAL A 535 18.35 -22.22 -2.70
CA VAL A 535 17.66 -20.93 -2.64
C VAL A 535 16.16 -21.18 -2.47
N ARG A 536 15.54 -20.52 -1.49
CA ARG A 536 14.10 -20.64 -1.19
C ARG A 536 13.47 -19.25 -1.25
N TYR A 537 12.65 -19.01 -2.26
CA TYR A 537 12.15 -17.69 -2.60
C TYR A 537 10.62 -17.63 -2.47
N VAL A 538 10.10 -16.62 -1.77
CA VAL A 538 8.67 -16.32 -1.75
C VAL A 538 8.39 -15.14 -2.69
N ALA A 539 7.52 -15.37 -3.67
CA ALA A 539 7.16 -14.42 -4.72
C ALA A 539 5.69 -14.01 -4.62
N CYS A 540 5.40 -12.80 -5.06
CA CYS A 540 4.05 -12.24 -5.11
C CYS A 540 3.67 -11.92 -6.55
N THR A 541 2.47 -12.29 -7.00
CA THR A 541 2.04 -12.04 -8.39
C THR A 541 1.60 -10.60 -8.64
N ARG A 542 1.27 -9.85 -7.57
CA ARG A 542 0.92 -8.43 -7.63
C ARG A 542 1.98 -7.58 -6.92
N ASP A 543 3.24 -8.04 -6.93
CA ASP A 543 4.36 -7.31 -6.36
C ASP A 543 4.57 -5.99 -7.11
N GLU A 544 4.45 -4.89 -6.40
CA GLU A 544 4.58 -3.53 -6.87
C GLU A 544 6.03 -3.03 -6.86
N ILE A 545 6.95 -3.79 -6.26
CA ILE A 545 8.37 -3.44 -6.13
C ILE A 545 9.23 -4.32 -7.04
N ILE A 546 9.01 -5.63 -7.02
CA ILE A 546 9.87 -6.61 -7.69
C ILE A 546 9.19 -7.12 -8.95
N PRO A 547 9.83 -7.00 -10.13
CA PRO A 547 9.24 -7.49 -11.36
C PRO A 547 9.14 -9.03 -11.34
N GLY A 548 8.06 -9.57 -11.90
CA GLY A 548 7.89 -11.02 -12.00
C GLY A 548 8.98 -11.71 -12.84
N THR A 549 9.70 -10.97 -13.67
CA THR A 549 10.83 -11.45 -14.47
C THR A 549 12.07 -11.77 -13.63
N ASP A 550 12.29 -11.11 -12.49
CA ASP A 550 13.36 -11.49 -11.54
C ASP A 550 13.14 -12.91 -11.01
N VAL A 551 11.88 -13.25 -10.69
CA VAL A 551 11.51 -14.60 -10.23
C VAL A 551 11.66 -15.62 -11.35
N ALA A 552 11.34 -15.24 -12.59
CA ALA A 552 11.54 -16.10 -13.75
C ALA A 552 13.03 -16.39 -13.96
N MET A 553 13.89 -15.37 -13.86
CA MET A 553 15.35 -15.50 -14.00
C MET A 553 15.94 -16.43 -12.94
N LEU A 554 15.50 -16.33 -11.68
CA LEU A 554 15.90 -17.27 -10.63
C LEU A 554 15.51 -18.72 -10.96
N ARG A 555 14.27 -18.94 -11.44
CA ARG A 555 13.79 -20.28 -11.82
C ARG A 555 14.58 -20.87 -12.98
N GLU A 556 15.05 -20.03 -13.89
CA GLU A 556 15.77 -20.46 -15.08
C GLU A 556 17.25 -20.78 -14.79
N HIS A 557 17.89 -20.05 -13.87
CA HIS A 557 19.34 -20.09 -13.74
C HIS A 557 19.86 -20.67 -12.43
N VAL A 558 19.09 -20.66 -11.34
CA VAL A 558 19.53 -21.24 -10.06
C VAL A 558 19.22 -22.74 -10.02
N ARG A 559 20.23 -23.56 -9.71
CA ARG A 559 20.13 -25.04 -9.77
C ARG A 559 19.16 -25.63 -8.75
N ASP A 560 19.27 -25.24 -7.48
CA ASP A 560 18.35 -25.67 -6.41
C ASP A 560 17.48 -24.50 -5.95
N ILE A 561 16.43 -24.22 -6.70
CA ILE A 561 15.46 -23.16 -6.41
C ILE A 561 14.10 -23.76 -5.99
N GLY A 562 13.60 -23.33 -4.84
CA GLY A 562 12.23 -23.56 -4.41
C GLY A 562 11.47 -22.25 -4.39
N VAL A 563 10.37 -22.12 -5.13
CA VAL A 563 9.55 -20.89 -5.16
C VAL A 563 8.16 -21.16 -4.60
N LEU A 564 7.75 -20.37 -3.60
CA LEU A 564 6.35 -20.24 -3.18
C LEU A 564 5.78 -18.97 -3.79
N THR A 565 4.64 -19.06 -4.46
CA THR A 565 4.00 -17.89 -5.09
C THR A 565 2.65 -17.62 -4.45
N HIS A 566 2.43 -16.36 -4.04
CA HIS A 566 1.17 -15.86 -3.49
C HIS A 566 0.51 -14.86 -4.45
N ASP A 567 -0.82 -14.86 -4.50
CA ASP A 567 -1.58 -13.78 -5.13
C ASP A 567 -1.78 -12.62 -4.13
N ASP A 568 -0.69 -11.90 -3.90
CA ASP A 568 -0.61 -10.82 -2.93
C ASP A 568 0.31 -9.70 -3.42
N VAL A 569 0.34 -8.61 -2.68
CA VAL A 569 1.30 -7.49 -2.85
C VAL A 569 2.66 -7.83 -2.23
N HIS A 570 3.65 -6.95 -2.39
CA HIS A 570 5.01 -7.16 -1.87
C HIS A 570 5.01 -7.59 -0.39
N GLY A 571 5.81 -8.61 -0.07
CA GLY A 571 5.90 -9.17 1.30
C GLY A 571 4.75 -10.10 1.73
N ALA A 572 3.75 -10.33 0.88
CA ALA A 572 2.64 -11.26 1.11
C ALA A 572 1.90 -11.09 2.45
N PRO A 573 1.45 -9.88 2.82
CA PRO A 573 0.91 -9.60 4.16
C PRO A 573 -0.35 -10.42 4.49
N SER A 574 -1.17 -10.78 3.50
CA SER A 574 -2.36 -11.62 3.69
C SER A 574 -2.01 -13.10 3.88
N HIS A 575 -0.77 -13.48 3.58
CA HIS A 575 -0.26 -14.85 3.63
C HIS A 575 0.94 -15.00 4.59
N ALA A 576 1.16 -14.04 5.50
CA ALA A 576 2.33 -14.00 6.38
C ALA A 576 2.56 -15.31 7.16
N ALA A 577 1.49 -15.90 7.72
CA ALA A 577 1.58 -17.17 8.45
C ALA A 577 1.98 -18.36 7.54
N GLU A 578 1.48 -18.40 6.30
CA GLU A 578 1.83 -19.45 5.33
C GLU A 578 3.28 -19.32 4.90
N THR A 579 3.71 -18.08 4.60
CA THR A 579 5.07 -17.70 4.24
C THR A 579 6.06 -18.11 5.33
N GLN A 580 5.81 -17.72 6.58
CA GLN A 580 6.67 -18.09 7.72
C GLN A 580 6.80 -19.61 7.90
N LEU A 581 5.68 -20.34 7.84
CA LEU A 581 5.70 -21.80 7.98
C LEU A 581 6.46 -22.48 6.83
N TRP A 582 6.34 -21.96 5.60
CA TRP A 582 7.06 -22.50 4.46
C TRP A 582 8.56 -22.26 4.55
N LEU A 583 8.98 -21.06 4.96
CA LEU A 583 10.40 -20.72 5.17
C LEU A 583 11.01 -21.59 6.29
N ILE A 584 10.36 -21.68 7.44
CA ILE A 584 10.83 -22.52 8.57
C ILE A 584 10.91 -23.98 8.15
N ARG A 585 9.90 -24.50 7.46
CA ARG A 585 9.91 -25.88 6.96
C ARG A 585 11.04 -26.12 5.97
N SER A 586 11.31 -25.16 5.10
CA SER A 586 12.39 -25.25 4.11
C SER A 586 13.76 -25.26 4.80
N LEU A 587 13.96 -24.39 5.80
CA LEU A 587 15.16 -24.38 6.64
C LEU A 587 15.36 -25.72 7.36
N VAL A 588 14.32 -26.23 8.05
CA VAL A 588 14.40 -27.52 8.78
C VAL A 588 14.80 -28.67 7.85
N ARG A 589 14.36 -28.65 6.59
CA ARG A 589 14.76 -29.66 5.59
C ARG A 589 16.22 -29.51 5.16
N ILE A 590 16.69 -28.27 4.98
CA ILE A 590 18.07 -27.96 4.60
C ILE A 590 19.04 -28.36 5.72
N VAL A 591 18.74 -28.01 6.97
CA VAL A 591 19.59 -28.30 8.13
C VAL A 591 19.50 -29.78 8.57
N GLY A 592 18.62 -30.59 7.97
CA GLY A 592 18.49 -32.02 8.29
C GLY A 592 17.75 -32.31 9.61
N GLY A 593 16.81 -31.45 10.01
CA GLY A 593 16.04 -31.62 11.25
C GLY A 593 15.17 -32.90 11.27
N LYS A 594 14.91 -33.42 12.49
CA LYS A 594 14.18 -34.69 12.73
C LYS A 594 12.85 -34.75 11.94
N THR A 595 12.66 -35.82 11.18
CA THR A 595 11.49 -36.11 10.32
C THR A 595 10.11 -35.77 10.93
N PRO A 596 9.85 -36.01 12.23
CA PRO A 596 8.55 -35.69 12.84
C PRO A 596 8.21 -34.18 12.85
N VAL A 597 9.19 -33.30 13.06
CA VAL A 597 8.97 -31.84 13.10
C VAL A 597 8.62 -31.32 11.70
N SER A 598 9.32 -31.82 10.67
CA SER A 598 9.03 -31.48 9.27
C SER A 598 7.62 -31.91 8.84
N LEU A 599 7.13 -33.05 9.35
CA LEU A 599 5.78 -33.54 9.09
C LEU A 599 4.70 -32.66 9.74
N VAL A 600 4.88 -32.28 11.01
CA VAL A 600 3.95 -31.39 11.73
C VAL A 600 3.88 -30.02 11.07
N LEU A 601 5.04 -29.41 10.76
CA LEU A 601 5.09 -28.13 10.02
C LEU A 601 4.42 -28.27 8.64
N GLY A 602 4.57 -29.42 7.98
CA GLY A 602 3.91 -29.69 6.71
C GLY A 602 2.38 -29.82 6.80
N LEU A 603 1.84 -30.27 7.92
CA LEU A 603 0.40 -30.29 8.18
C LEU A 603 -0.10 -28.86 8.49
N LEU A 604 0.60 -28.12 9.36
CA LEU A 604 0.26 -26.74 9.71
C LEU A 604 0.27 -25.81 8.49
N HIS A 605 1.29 -25.93 7.62
CA HIS A 605 1.37 -25.18 6.38
C HIS A 605 0.18 -25.46 5.46
N ARG A 606 -0.24 -26.73 5.33
CA ARG A 606 -1.45 -27.09 4.55
C ARG A 606 -2.72 -26.48 5.13
N LEU A 607 -2.86 -26.49 6.45
CA LEU A 607 -4.01 -25.87 7.14
C LEU A 607 -4.02 -24.34 7.00
N ALA A 608 -2.86 -23.69 7.08
CA ALA A 608 -2.73 -22.25 6.87
C ALA A 608 -3.12 -21.86 5.44
N ARG A 609 -2.65 -22.62 4.44
CA ARG A 609 -3.00 -22.44 3.02
C ARG A 609 -4.50 -22.60 2.76
N LEU A 610 -5.15 -23.58 3.41
CA LEU A 610 -6.61 -23.76 3.33
C LEU A 610 -7.38 -22.59 3.96
N ARG A 611 -6.88 -22.02 5.07
CA ARG A 611 -7.48 -20.82 5.69
C ARG A 611 -7.32 -19.59 4.80
N ALA A 612 -6.13 -19.35 4.25
CA ALA A 612 -5.87 -18.22 3.35
C ALA A 612 -6.75 -18.29 2.09
N SER A 613 -6.87 -19.47 1.47
CA SER A 613 -7.75 -19.68 0.31
C SER A 613 -9.25 -19.60 0.61
N SER A 614 -9.67 -19.75 1.87
CA SER A 614 -11.07 -19.52 2.29
C SER A 614 -11.40 -18.07 2.66
N ALA A 615 -10.37 -17.23 2.82
CA ALA A 615 -10.48 -15.82 3.19
C ALA A 615 -10.38 -14.87 1.97
N GLY A 616 -9.94 -15.36 0.81
CA GLY A 616 -9.86 -14.64 -0.47
C GLY A 616 -11.21 -14.39 -1.15
#